data_AF-Q5BZ30-F1
#
_entry.id   AF-Q5BZ30-F1
#
_cell.length_a   1.000
_cell.length_b   1.000
_cell.length_c   1.000
_cell.angle_alpha   90.00
_cell.angle_beta   90.00
_cell.angle_gamma   90.00
#
_symmetry.space_group_name_H-M   'P 1'
#
loop_
_entity.id
_entity.type
_entity.pdbx_description
1 polymer ?
#
loop_
_entity_poly.entity_id
_entity_poly.type
_entity_poly.pdbx_seq_one_letter_code
_entity_poly.pdbx_strand_id
1 'polypeptide(L)'
;MTTEVDTEENSEAFTYQNYNDATNSSEDSDSQQEPNFGLLFDVDGVLGRGLEVLPQAAEAFKLLCDPDRKELRVPVALVTNACSDATAKVQMISKWFDIKIHPDQLIQAPSPLSVYKEYHDKCVLFIGQGNIIKLANDLGFTNVVTLDDVRAAYPLLDMVDHEQRRAII
;
A
#
# COMPACT_ATOMS: atom_id res chain seq x y z
N MET A 1 16.21 -25.32 57.85
CA MET A 1 16.62 -23.90 57.99
C MET A 1 17.20 -23.52 56.64
N THR A 2 16.43 -22.70 55.91
CA THR A 2 16.79 -21.85 54.75
C THR A 2 17.48 -22.46 53.53
N THR A 3 16.69 -22.47 52.46
CA THR A 3 16.95 -22.48 51.01
C THR A 3 17.85 -21.35 50.53
N GLU A 4 18.70 -21.61 49.53
CA GLU A 4 18.99 -20.67 48.44
C GLU A 4 19.00 -21.46 47.13
N VAL A 5 18.22 -20.99 46.16
CA VAL A 5 18.07 -21.53 44.81
C VAL A 5 18.64 -20.45 43.90
N ASP A 6 19.80 -20.70 43.30
CA ASP A 6 20.36 -19.87 42.24
C ASP A 6 19.85 -20.39 40.90
N THR A 7 18.89 -19.68 40.31
CA THR A 7 18.52 -19.81 38.91
C THR A 7 19.37 -18.85 38.09
N GLU A 8 20.36 -19.37 37.36
CA GLU A 8 21.07 -18.64 36.31
C GLU A 8 20.14 -18.41 35.11
N GLU A 9 19.74 -17.15 34.92
CA GLU A 9 19.07 -16.63 33.74
C GLU A 9 20.11 -16.46 32.61
N ASN A 10 20.18 -17.42 31.69
CA ASN A 10 21.02 -17.32 30.50
C ASN A 10 20.33 -16.41 29.46
N SER A 11 20.73 -15.14 29.42
CA SER A 11 20.33 -14.17 28.40
C SER A 11 21.29 -14.23 27.21
N GLU A 12 20.94 -15.01 26.18
CA GLU A 12 21.69 -15.00 24.93
C GLU A 12 21.41 -13.72 24.14
N ALA A 13 22.35 -12.77 24.24
CA ALA A 13 22.42 -11.62 23.37
C ALA A 13 22.86 -12.07 21.96
N PHE A 14 21.93 -12.06 21.00
CA PHE A 14 22.24 -12.24 19.59
C PHE A 14 23.00 -11.00 19.07
N THR A 15 24.33 -11.10 18.99
CA THR A 15 25.18 -10.13 18.30
C THR A 15 25.16 -10.38 16.79
N TYR A 16 24.78 -9.37 16.01
CA TYR A 16 24.91 -9.36 14.54
C TYR A 16 26.38 -9.33 14.14
N GLN A 17 26.85 -10.34 13.41
CA GLN A 17 28.20 -10.34 12.83
C GLN A 17 28.23 -9.55 11.51
N ASN A 18 29.11 -8.55 11.47
CA ASN A 18 29.54 -7.85 10.26
C ASN A 18 30.27 -8.83 9.32
N TYR A 19 29.73 -9.04 8.12
CA TYR A 19 30.46 -9.64 7.01
C TYR A 19 31.27 -8.55 6.29
N ASN A 20 32.54 -8.42 6.66
CA ASN A 20 33.55 -7.78 5.82
C ASN A 20 34.66 -8.80 5.58
N ASP A 21 34.73 -9.32 4.36
CA ASP A 21 35.95 -9.93 3.84
C ASP A 21 36.38 -9.15 2.60
N ALA A 22 37.64 -8.73 2.61
CA ALA A 22 38.22 -7.80 1.65
C ALA A 22 39.13 -8.58 0.70
N THR A 23 38.98 -8.39 -0.62
CA THR A 23 40.07 -8.66 -1.58
C THR A 23 39.96 -7.79 -2.85
N ASN A 24 40.88 -6.82 -2.92
CA ASN A 24 41.61 -6.24 -4.07
C ASN A 24 40.94 -5.92 -5.42
N SER A 25 40.75 -4.61 -5.63
CA SER A 25 41.22 -3.78 -6.76
C SER A 25 41.04 -4.25 -8.22
N SER A 26 40.02 -3.69 -8.88
CA SER A 26 40.17 -2.98 -10.15
C SER A 26 39.43 -1.65 -10.02
N GLU A 27 40.09 -0.53 -10.32
CA GLU A 27 39.46 0.78 -10.46
C GLU A 27 38.59 0.75 -11.73
N ASP A 28 37.40 0.16 -11.63
CA ASP A 28 36.38 0.25 -12.66
C ASP A 28 35.59 1.54 -12.46
N SER A 29 35.51 2.32 -13.54
CA SER A 29 34.72 3.53 -13.69
C SER A 29 33.36 3.42 -12.98
N ASP A 30 32.98 4.46 -12.22
CA ASP A 30 31.73 4.71 -11.48
C ASP A 30 30.45 4.13 -12.12
N SER A 31 30.36 2.81 -12.17
CA SER A 31 29.15 2.09 -12.53
C SER A 31 28.31 2.13 -11.27
N GLN A 32 27.45 3.14 -11.17
CA GLN A 32 26.44 3.25 -10.12
C GLN A 32 25.74 1.89 -10.02
N GLN A 33 26.11 1.11 -9.01
CA GLN A 33 25.63 -0.24 -8.85
C GLN A 33 24.11 -0.16 -8.60
N GLU A 34 23.33 -0.75 -9.50
CA GLU A 34 21.87 -0.75 -9.36
C GLU A 34 21.47 -1.46 -8.05
N PRO A 35 20.47 -0.95 -7.32
CA PRO A 35 20.00 -1.61 -6.11
C PRO A 35 19.51 -3.03 -6.41
N ASN A 36 19.97 -4.00 -5.63
CA ASN A 36 19.53 -5.40 -5.72
C ASN A 36 18.32 -5.73 -4.82
N PHE A 37 17.62 -4.69 -4.34
CA PHE A 37 16.51 -4.78 -3.42
C PHE A 37 15.38 -3.84 -3.84
N GLY A 38 14.18 -4.09 -3.33
CA GLY A 38 13.02 -3.21 -3.49
C GLY A 38 12.36 -2.93 -2.14
N LEU A 39 11.55 -1.87 -2.10
CA LEU A 39 10.82 -1.45 -0.90
C LEU A 39 9.32 -1.48 -1.14
N LEU A 40 8.60 -1.89 -0.11
CA LEU A 40 7.14 -1.90 -0.06
C LEU A 40 6.69 -1.05 1.11
N PHE A 41 6.00 0.05 0.85
CA PHE A 41 5.49 0.95 1.90
C PHE A 41 3.99 0.81 2.06
N ASP A 42 3.53 0.64 3.29
CA ASP A 42 2.16 1.04 3.62
C ASP A 42 2.01 2.56 3.41
N VAL A 43 0.82 3.05 3.05
CA VAL A 43 0.59 4.48 2.83
C VAL A 43 0.04 5.16 4.08
N ASP A 44 -1.06 4.65 4.62
CA ASP A 44 -1.85 5.34 5.62
C ASP A 44 -1.28 5.09 7.03
N GLY A 45 -0.68 6.12 7.62
CA GLY A 45 0.01 6.03 8.91
C GLY A 45 1.52 5.82 8.80
N VAL A 46 2.04 5.51 7.60
CA VAL A 46 3.47 5.34 7.32
C VAL A 46 4.02 6.47 6.44
N LEU A 47 3.34 6.79 5.33
CA LEU A 47 3.76 7.89 4.44
C LEU A 47 3.01 9.18 4.74
N GLY A 48 1.74 9.08 5.13
CA GLY A 48 0.91 10.24 5.41
C GLY A 48 -0.30 9.91 6.28
N ARG A 49 -0.98 10.95 6.76
CA ARG A 49 -2.26 10.87 7.45
C ARG A 49 -3.24 11.83 6.81
N GLY A 50 -4.32 11.29 6.24
CA GLY A 50 -5.26 12.08 5.46
C GLY A 50 -4.58 12.68 4.23
N LEU A 51 -4.57 14.01 4.12
CA LEU A 51 -3.97 14.76 3.01
C LEU A 51 -2.54 15.23 3.29
N GLU A 52 -2.02 14.98 4.50
CA GLU A 52 -0.72 15.47 4.94
C GLU A 52 0.33 14.34 4.93
N VAL A 53 1.49 14.64 4.35
CA VAL A 53 2.67 13.75 4.36
C VAL A 53 3.35 13.80 5.72
N LEU A 54 3.85 12.65 6.19
CA LEU A 54 4.68 12.62 7.40
C LEU A 54 6.07 13.18 7.08
N PRO A 55 6.62 14.10 7.91
CA PRO A 55 7.93 14.71 7.64
C PRO A 55 9.05 13.67 7.46
N GLN A 56 9.03 12.59 8.24
CA GLN A 56 10.01 11.51 8.18
C GLN A 56 9.92 10.74 6.86
N ALA A 57 8.71 10.57 6.31
CA ALA A 57 8.53 9.94 5.01
C ALA A 57 9.09 10.84 3.89
N ALA A 58 8.90 12.15 3.97
CA ALA A 58 9.48 13.08 3.01
C ALA A 58 11.02 13.03 3.02
N GLU A 59 11.64 12.96 4.20
CA GLU A 59 13.10 12.79 4.31
C GLU A 59 13.57 11.40 3.83
N ALA A 60 12.81 10.34 4.09
CA ALA A 60 13.14 9.01 3.59
C ALA A 60 13.10 8.95 2.05
N PHE A 61 12.05 9.49 1.43
CA PHE A 61 11.92 9.50 -0.03
C PHE A 61 13.02 10.31 -0.71
N LYS A 62 13.51 11.37 -0.07
CA LYS A 62 14.71 12.10 -0.53
C LYS A 62 15.97 11.25 -0.62
N LEU A 63 16.09 10.17 0.17
CA LEU A 63 17.22 9.24 0.13
C LEU A 63 17.03 8.13 -0.92
N LEU A 64 15.78 7.87 -1.31
CA LEU A 64 15.42 6.86 -2.31
C LEU A 64 15.47 7.40 -3.75
N CYS A 65 15.55 8.72 -3.92
CA CYS A 65 15.62 9.36 -5.22
C CYS A 65 17.05 9.50 -5.75
N ASP A 66 17.16 9.78 -7.03
CA ASP A 66 18.38 10.20 -7.69
C ASP A 66 18.91 11.56 -7.19
N PRO A 67 20.19 11.90 -7.48
CA PRO A 67 20.76 13.18 -7.05
C PRO A 67 19.95 14.40 -7.49
N ASP A 68 19.29 14.32 -8.66
CA ASP A 68 18.39 15.36 -9.18
C ASP A 68 16.98 15.33 -8.56
N ARG A 69 16.68 14.31 -7.75
CA ARG A 69 15.44 14.11 -7.00
C ARG A 69 14.18 14.02 -7.86
N LYS A 70 14.30 13.50 -9.08
CA LYS A 70 13.19 13.38 -10.04
C LYS A 70 12.65 11.97 -10.12
N GLU A 71 13.50 10.97 -9.91
CA GLU A 71 13.15 9.56 -10.08
C GLU A 71 13.66 8.70 -8.93
N LEU A 72 12.95 7.61 -8.68
CA LEU A 72 13.33 6.63 -7.67
C LEU A 72 14.49 5.78 -8.20
N ARG A 73 15.58 5.71 -7.44
CA ARG A 73 16.70 4.81 -7.73
C ARG A 73 16.45 3.39 -7.26
N VAL A 74 15.66 3.24 -6.21
CA VAL A 74 15.26 1.94 -5.65
C VAL A 74 13.84 1.62 -6.15
N PRO A 75 13.57 0.40 -6.63
CA PRO A 75 12.21 -0.03 -6.92
C PRO A 75 11.30 0.09 -5.70
N VAL A 76 10.24 0.89 -5.81
CA VAL A 76 9.25 1.09 -4.73
C VAL A 76 7.86 0.67 -5.22
N ALA A 77 7.17 -0.09 -4.38
CA ALA A 77 5.73 -0.30 -4.46
C ALA A 77 5.04 0.24 -3.19
N LEU A 78 3.81 0.66 -3.35
CA LEU A 78 2.98 1.32 -2.35
C LEU A 78 1.75 0.45 -2.11
N VAL A 79 1.46 0.13 -0.86
CA VAL A 79 0.33 -0.72 -0.47
C VAL A 79 -0.58 0.07 0.44
N THR A 80 -1.89 -0.02 0.22
CA THR A 80 -2.89 0.55 1.13
C THR A 80 -4.12 -0.31 1.19
N ASN A 81 -4.72 -0.41 2.37
CA ASN A 81 -6.01 -1.07 2.54
C ASN A 81 -7.20 -0.18 2.10
N ALA A 82 -6.94 1.03 1.62
CA ALA A 82 -7.96 1.92 1.12
C ALA A 82 -8.57 1.42 -0.20
N CYS A 83 -9.84 1.74 -0.41
CA CYS A 83 -10.60 1.44 -1.63
C CYS A 83 -10.94 2.73 -2.42
N SER A 84 -10.15 3.78 -2.24
CA SER A 84 -10.32 5.07 -2.90
C SER A 84 -9.92 5.01 -4.38
N ASP A 85 -10.24 6.06 -5.14
CA ASP A 85 -9.78 6.21 -6.53
C ASP A 85 -8.23 6.11 -6.62
N ALA A 86 -7.76 5.14 -7.40
CA ALA A 86 -6.34 4.86 -7.59
C ALA A 86 -5.60 6.06 -8.19
N THR A 87 -6.20 6.71 -9.20
CA THR A 87 -5.59 7.84 -9.91
C THR A 87 -5.41 9.02 -8.97
N ALA A 88 -6.44 9.32 -8.18
CA ALA A 88 -6.36 10.40 -7.19
C ALA A 88 -5.28 10.12 -6.14
N LYS A 89 -5.19 8.88 -5.64
CA LYS A 89 -4.18 8.51 -4.64
C LYS A 89 -2.76 8.58 -5.22
N VAL A 90 -2.54 8.11 -6.44
CA VAL A 90 -1.25 8.22 -7.16
C VAL A 90 -0.83 9.68 -7.30
N GLN A 91 -1.73 10.55 -7.78
CA GLN A 91 -1.47 11.98 -7.92
C GLN A 91 -1.13 12.65 -6.58
N MET A 92 -1.83 12.28 -5.51
CA MET A 92 -1.58 12.78 -4.17
C MET A 92 -0.17 12.38 -3.69
N ILE A 93 0.20 11.11 -3.82
CA ILE A 93 1.51 10.61 -3.38
C ILE A 93 2.62 11.22 -4.24
N SER A 94 2.41 11.33 -5.56
CA SER A 94 3.34 12.03 -6.45
C SER A 94 3.59 13.46 -6.00
N LYS A 95 2.53 14.18 -5.59
CA LYS A 95 2.65 15.55 -5.09
C LYS A 95 3.37 15.63 -3.75
N TRP A 96 3.19 14.66 -2.86
CA TRP A 96 3.86 14.65 -1.55
C TRP A 96 5.38 14.59 -1.66
N PHE A 97 5.88 13.83 -2.63
CA PHE A 97 7.31 13.56 -2.76
C PHE A 97 7.96 14.22 -3.98
N ASP A 98 7.18 14.95 -4.79
CA ASP A 98 7.61 15.59 -6.05
C ASP A 98 8.26 14.60 -7.04
N ILE A 99 7.72 13.37 -7.08
CA ILE A 99 8.19 12.30 -7.97
C ILE A 99 7.02 11.71 -8.76
N LYS A 100 7.32 11.22 -9.95
CA LYS A 100 6.33 10.50 -10.76
C LYS A 100 6.12 9.10 -10.20
N ILE A 101 4.90 8.82 -9.74
CA ILE A 101 4.46 7.49 -9.34
C ILE A 101 3.58 6.93 -10.46
N HIS A 102 3.88 5.71 -10.91
CA HIS A 102 3.05 5.00 -11.87
C HIS A 102 1.88 4.31 -11.15
N PRO A 103 0.67 4.23 -11.75
CA PRO A 103 -0.45 3.49 -11.16
C PRO A 103 -0.12 2.05 -10.78
N ASP A 104 0.72 1.36 -11.56
CA ASP A 104 1.14 -0.02 -11.28
C ASP A 104 1.99 -0.16 -10.01
N GLN A 105 2.54 0.94 -9.48
CA GLN A 105 3.24 0.95 -8.20
C GLN A 105 2.28 1.01 -7.02
N LEU A 106 1.00 1.29 -7.22
CA LEU A 106 -0.01 1.36 -6.16
C LEU A 106 -0.85 0.08 -6.13
N ILE A 107 -0.79 -0.61 -5.00
CA ILE A 107 -1.58 -1.79 -4.69
C ILE A 107 -2.59 -1.41 -3.61
N GLN A 108 -3.88 -1.49 -3.95
CA GLN A 108 -4.97 -1.19 -3.04
C GLN A 108 -5.66 -2.48 -2.59
N ALA A 109 -6.47 -2.40 -1.53
CA ALA A 109 -7.27 -3.53 -1.05
C ALA A 109 -8.04 -4.29 -2.16
N PRO A 110 -8.70 -3.63 -3.14
CA PRO A 110 -9.41 -4.33 -4.20
C PRO A 110 -8.50 -4.82 -5.36
N SER A 111 -7.24 -4.37 -5.46
CA SER A 111 -6.35 -4.72 -6.58
C SER A 111 -6.19 -6.24 -6.81
N PRO A 112 -6.11 -7.11 -5.78
CA PRO A 112 -6.09 -8.56 -5.98
C PRO A 112 -7.31 -9.12 -6.72
N LEU A 113 -8.46 -8.43 -6.73
CA LEU A 113 -9.65 -8.89 -7.46
C LEU A 113 -9.43 -8.94 -8.98
N SER A 114 -8.45 -8.19 -9.50
CA SER A 114 -8.12 -8.15 -10.91
C SER A 114 -7.57 -9.48 -11.46
N VAL A 115 -6.98 -10.34 -10.61
CA VAL A 115 -6.39 -11.61 -11.07
C VAL A 115 -7.38 -12.78 -11.07
N TYR A 116 -8.52 -12.67 -10.37
CA TYR A 116 -9.52 -13.74 -10.30
C TYR A 116 -10.46 -13.74 -11.50
N LYS A 117 -9.90 -13.99 -12.69
CA LYS A 117 -10.60 -13.93 -13.98
C LYS A 117 -11.83 -14.84 -14.05
N GLU A 118 -11.84 -15.94 -13.28
CA GLU A 118 -12.96 -16.88 -13.21
C GLU A 118 -14.27 -16.30 -12.66
N TYR A 119 -14.24 -15.15 -11.98
CA TYR A 119 -15.43 -14.47 -11.46
C TYR A 119 -15.84 -13.25 -12.29
N HIS A 120 -15.03 -12.83 -13.27
CA HIS A 120 -15.22 -11.56 -13.98
C HIS A 120 -16.53 -11.52 -14.77
N ASP A 121 -16.97 -12.65 -15.32
CA ASP A 121 -18.23 -12.78 -16.06
C ASP A 121 -19.43 -13.24 -15.21
N LYS A 122 -19.22 -13.47 -13.91
CA LYS A 122 -20.29 -13.90 -13.01
C LYS A 122 -21.05 -12.69 -12.46
N CYS A 123 -22.30 -12.92 -12.06
CA CYS A 123 -23.08 -11.94 -11.32
C CYS A 123 -22.48 -11.75 -9.92
N VAL A 124 -21.89 -10.60 -9.64
CA VAL A 124 -21.21 -10.31 -8.37
C VAL A 124 -21.83 -9.08 -7.71
N LEU A 125 -22.19 -9.21 -6.44
CA LEU A 125 -22.57 -8.07 -5.60
C LEU A 125 -21.31 -7.32 -5.15
N PHE A 126 -21.17 -6.07 -5.60
CA PHE A 126 -20.12 -5.15 -5.12
C PHE A 126 -20.68 -4.25 -4.02
N ILE A 127 -19.96 -4.19 -2.89
CA ILE A 127 -20.33 -3.39 -1.72
C ILE A 127 -19.16 -2.47 -1.39
N GLY A 128 -19.42 -1.17 -1.27
CA GLY A 128 -18.38 -0.19 -0.97
C GLY A 128 -18.91 1.24 -1.00
N GLN A 129 -17.98 2.19 -0.91
CA GLN A 129 -18.25 3.62 -1.03
C GLN A 129 -17.68 4.17 -2.34
N GLY A 130 -18.24 5.28 -2.82
CA GLY A 130 -17.81 5.93 -4.06
C GLY A 130 -18.36 5.23 -5.31
N ASN A 131 -17.67 5.39 -6.44
CA ASN A 131 -18.10 4.82 -7.72
C ASN A 131 -17.71 3.33 -7.84
N ILE A 132 -18.43 2.49 -7.09
CA ILE A 132 -18.17 1.03 -7.03
C ILE A 132 -18.32 0.33 -8.38
N ILE A 133 -19.20 0.83 -9.26
CA ILE A 133 -19.40 0.27 -10.60
C ILE A 133 -18.15 0.52 -11.44
N LYS A 134 -17.61 1.75 -11.42
CA LYS A 134 -16.35 2.05 -12.10
C LYS A 134 -15.21 1.19 -11.57
N LEU A 135 -15.07 1.08 -10.24
CA LEU A 135 -14.02 0.25 -9.64
C LEU A 135 -14.12 -1.21 -10.08
N ALA A 136 -15.31 -1.79 -10.05
CA ALA A 136 -15.54 -3.17 -10.48
C ALA A 136 -15.19 -3.37 -11.96
N ASN A 137 -15.59 -2.43 -12.83
CA ASN A 137 -15.25 -2.46 -14.25
C ASN A 137 -13.73 -2.33 -14.50
N ASP A 138 -13.06 -1.44 -13.78
CA ASP A 138 -11.60 -1.26 -13.86
C ASP A 138 -10.85 -2.55 -13.43
N LEU A 139 -11.44 -3.34 -12.53
CA LEU A 139 -10.91 -4.64 -12.10
C LEU A 139 -11.25 -5.78 -13.07
N GLY A 140 -12.15 -5.56 -14.03
CA GLY A 140 -12.53 -6.51 -15.07
C GLY A 140 -13.89 -7.20 -14.88
N PHE A 141 -14.66 -6.86 -13.85
CA PHE A 141 -16.00 -7.44 -13.64
C PHE A 141 -17.00 -6.84 -14.62
N THR A 142 -17.78 -7.68 -15.29
CA THR A 142 -18.73 -7.26 -16.33
C THR A 142 -20.18 -7.27 -15.87
N ASN A 143 -20.54 -8.12 -14.90
CA ASN A 143 -21.89 -8.25 -14.37
C ASN A 143 -21.94 -7.90 -12.87
N VAL A 144 -22.04 -6.60 -12.60
CA VAL A 144 -21.96 -6.03 -11.25
C VAL A 144 -23.35 -5.65 -10.77
N VAL A 145 -23.71 -6.12 -9.59
CA VAL A 145 -24.90 -5.73 -8.84
C VAL A 145 -24.47 -4.86 -7.67
N THR A 146 -25.18 -3.76 -7.44
CA THR A 146 -24.93 -2.86 -6.31
C THR A 146 -25.96 -3.05 -5.20
N LEU A 147 -25.71 -2.48 -4.02
CA LEU A 147 -26.73 -2.44 -2.96
C LEU A 147 -27.98 -1.65 -3.37
N ASP A 148 -27.87 -0.67 -4.25
CA ASP A 148 -29.02 0.09 -4.75
C ASP A 148 -29.88 -0.75 -5.68
N ASP A 149 -29.29 -1.62 -6.49
CA ASP A 149 -30.02 -2.60 -7.31
C ASP A 149 -30.78 -3.60 -6.43
N VAL A 150 -30.12 -4.11 -5.38
CA VAL A 150 -30.76 -5.03 -4.41
C VAL A 150 -31.91 -4.33 -3.67
N ARG A 151 -31.73 -3.08 -3.23
CA ARG A 151 -32.76 -2.26 -2.61
C ARG A 151 -33.95 -2.04 -3.55
N ALA A 152 -33.70 -1.73 -4.83
CA ALA A 152 -34.75 -1.52 -5.82
C ALA A 152 -35.55 -2.80 -6.08
N ALA A 153 -34.89 -3.96 -6.15
CA ALA A 153 -35.54 -5.24 -6.37
C ALA A 153 -36.27 -5.77 -5.13
N TYR A 154 -35.74 -5.51 -3.93
CA TYR A 154 -36.28 -6.00 -2.66
C TYR A 154 -36.37 -4.89 -1.60
N PRO A 155 -37.31 -3.94 -1.72
CA PRO A 155 -37.38 -2.77 -0.83
C PRO A 155 -37.57 -3.15 0.65
N LEU A 156 -38.23 -4.27 0.92
CA LEU A 156 -38.49 -4.75 2.29
C LEU A 156 -37.25 -5.35 2.97
N LEU A 157 -36.15 -5.61 2.24
CA LEU A 157 -34.89 -6.05 2.84
C LEU A 157 -34.04 -4.87 3.33
N ASP A 158 -34.37 -3.65 2.92
CA ASP A 158 -33.67 -2.46 3.32
C ASP A 158 -34.38 -1.75 4.49
N MET A 159 -33.95 -2.07 5.71
CA MET A 159 -34.48 -1.49 6.94
C MET A 159 -33.68 -0.27 7.41
N VAL A 160 -32.83 0.30 6.55
CA VAL A 160 -32.01 1.48 6.90
C VAL A 160 -32.82 2.75 6.73
N ASP A 161 -32.86 3.56 7.79
CA ASP A 161 -33.40 4.93 7.72
C ASP A 161 -32.41 5.84 6.98
N HIS A 162 -32.66 6.06 5.69
CA HIS A 162 -31.82 6.91 4.84
C HIS A 162 -31.99 8.40 5.10
N GLU A 163 -33.08 8.83 5.74
CA GLU A 163 -33.28 10.26 6.09
C GLU A 163 -32.30 10.69 7.19
N GLN A 164 -31.93 9.77 8.09
CA GLN A 164 -30.97 10.01 9.17
C GLN A 164 -29.52 9.72 8.79
N ARG A 165 -29.27 9.15 7.60
CA ARG A 165 -27.92 8.83 7.14
C ARG A 165 -27.20 10.11 6.71
N ARG A 166 -26.63 10.83 7.68
CA ARG A 166 -25.67 11.92 7.41
C ARG A 166 -24.54 11.36 6.56
N ALA A 167 -24.36 11.89 5.35
CA ALA A 167 -23.12 11.74 4.64
C ALA A 167 -22.03 12.34 5.54
N ILE A 168 -21.07 11.52 5.98
CA ILE A 168 -19.84 12.03 6.56
C ILE A 168 -19.09 12.64 5.37
N ILE A 169 -19.21 13.96 5.21
CA ILE A 169 -18.44 14.77 4.27
C ILE A 169 -17.03 14.94 4.85
#